data_AF-A0A1Z8UKR2-F1
#
_entry.id   AF-A0A1Z8UKR2-F1
#
_cell.length_a   1.000
_cell.length_b   1.000
_cell.length_c   1.000
_cell.angle_alpha   90.00
_cell.angle_beta   90.00
_cell.angle_gamma   90.00
#
_symmetry.space_group_name_H-M   'P 1'
#
loop_
_entity.id
_entity.type
_entity.pdbx_description
1 polymer ?
#
loop_
_entity_poly.entity_id
_entity_poly.type
_entity_poly.pdbx_seq_one_letter_code
_entity_poly.pdbx_strand_id
1 'polypeptide(L)' 'MKVFLRILFSFITISLSYGLYHKNFIDFNFGERIVGFTVIIAAFIYLPIFLYHRWKGKKLKDYVLSEKNLRKIKNRKLK' A
#
# COMPACT_ATOMS: atom_id res chain seq x y z
N MET A 1 -9.87 5.09 10.83
CA MET A 1 -9.21 4.65 9.58
C MET A 1 -7.92 3.87 9.81
N LYS A 2 -7.00 4.27 10.71
CA LYS A 2 -5.76 3.50 10.96
C LYS A 2 -6.00 2.03 11.34
N VAL A 3 -6.99 1.78 12.22
CA VAL A 3 -7.39 0.42 12.63
C VAL A 3 -8.04 -0.34 11.47
N PHE A 4 -8.97 0.30 10.74
CA PHE A 4 -9.60 -0.29 9.56
C PHE A 4 -8.59 -0.76 8.52
N LEU A 5 -7.62 0.09 8.14
CA LEU A 5 -6.56 -0.29 7.22
C LEU A 5 -5.67 -1.42 7.76
N ARG A 6 -5.40 -1.44 9.07
CA ARG A 6 -4.62 -2.51 9.70
C ARG A 6 -5.36 -3.85 9.65
N ILE A 7 -6.68 -3.84 9.90
CA ILE A 7 -7.53 -5.04 9.78
C ILE A 7 -7.57 -5.53 8.32
N LEU A 8 -7.81 -4.62 7.37
CA LEU A 8 -7.86 -4.94 5.95
C LEU A 8 -6.54 -5.53 5.46
N PHE A 9 -5.42 -4.97 5.90
CA PHE A 9 -4.09 -5.49 5.60
C PHE A 9 -3.85 -6.89 6.18
N SER A 10 -4.23 -7.13 7.45
CA SER A 10 -4.17 -8.48 8.03
C SER A 10 -4.99 -9.48 7.22
N PHE A 11 -6.18 -9.11 6.78
CA PHE A 11 -7.04 -9.99 5.99
C PHE A 11 -6.41 -10.37 4.64
N ILE A 12 -5.78 -9.41 3.96
CA ILE A 12 -5.04 -9.64 2.71
C ILE A 12 -3.88 -10.60 2.95
N THR A 13 -3.09 -10.40 4.00
CA THR A 13 -1.96 -11.29 4.32
C THR A 13 -2.43 -12.71 4.64
N ILE A 14 -3.52 -12.86 5.40
CA ILE A 14 -4.11 -14.18 5.71
C ILE A 14 -4.60 -14.87 4.43
N SER A 15 -5.34 -14.16 3.58
CA SER A 15 -5.84 -14.69 2.30
C SER A 15 -4.70 -15.10 1.37
N LEU A 16 -3.63 -14.31 1.31
CA LEU A 16 -2.46 -14.61 0.50
C LEU A 16 -1.73 -15.87 1.00
N SER A 17 -1.51 -15.97 2.31
CA SER A 17 -0.92 -17.17 2.92
C SER A 17 -1.78 -18.41 2.68
N TYR A 18 -3.10 -18.30 2.81
CA TYR A 18 -4.04 -19.38 2.57
C TYR A 18 -4.04 -19.83 1.10
N GLY A 19 -4.05 -18.88 0.17
CA GLY A 19 -3.97 -19.16 -1.27
C GLY A 19 -2.67 -19.84 -1.67
N LEU A 20 -1.53 -19.38 -1.12
CA LEU A 20 -0.22 -20.01 -1.35
C LEU A 20 -0.15 -21.43 -0.76
N TYR A 21 -0.75 -21.66 0.41
CA TYR A 21 -0.84 -23.00 0.99
C TYR A 21 -1.67 -23.94 0.10
N HIS A 22 -2.86 -23.52 -0.34
CA HIS A 22 -3.72 -24.33 -1.22
C HIS A 22 -3.05 -24.64 -2.56
N LYS A 23 -2.38 -23.64 -3.15
CA LYS A 23 -1.62 -23.78 -4.40
C LYS A 23 -0.56 -24.87 -4.32
N ASN A 24 0.13 -24.98 -3.18
CA ASN A 24 1.28 -25.87 -3.03
C ASN A 24 0.91 -27.27 -2.54
N PHE A 25 -0.16 -27.43 -1.76
CA PHE A 25 -0.44 -28.68 -1.04
C PHE A 25 -1.78 -29.35 -1.38
N ILE A 26 -2.75 -28.65 -1.97
CA ILE A 26 -4.12 -29.17 -2.15
C ILE A 26 -4.52 -29.15 -3.63
N ASP A 27 -4.72 -27.95 -4.18
CA ASP A 27 -5.17 -27.74 -5.55
C ASP A 27 -4.52 -26.47 -6.10
N PHE A 28 -3.66 -26.67 -7.09
CA PHE A 28 -2.93 -25.61 -7.76
C PHE A 28 -3.87 -24.56 -8.39
N ASN A 29 -4.91 -25.00 -9.11
CA ASN A 29 -5.81 -24.10 -9.83
C ASN A 29 -6.65 -23.26 -8.87
N PHE A 30 -7.13 -23.87 -7.80
CA PHE A 30 -7.90 -23.15 -6.79
C PHE A 30 -7.02 -22.15 -6.01
N GLY A 31 -5.81 -22.55 -5.64
CA GLY A 31 -4.84 -21.68 -4.97
C GLY A 31 -4.41 -20.49 -5.82
N GLU A 32 -4.09 -20.70 -7.10
CA GLU A 32 -3.76 -19.63 -8.06
C GLU A 32 -4.89 -18.61 -8.19
N ARG A 33 -6.15 -19.06 -8.25
CA ARG A 33 -7.31 -18.16 -8.29
C ARG A 33 -7.40 -17.30 -7.02
N ILE A 34 -7.25 -17.90 -5.84
CA ILE A 34 -7.27 -17.15 -4.56
C ILE A 34 -6.16 -16.10 -4.52
N VAL A 35 -4.94 -16.48 -4.93
CA VAL A 35 -3.80 -15.56 -4.98
C VAL A 35 -4.08 -14.41 -5.94
N GLY A 36 -4.57 -14.70 -7.15
CA GLY A 36 -4.93 -13.68 -8.14
C GLY A 36 -5.97 -12.69 -7.63
N PHE A 37 -7.09 -13.18 -7.07
CA PHE A 37 -8.11 -12.32 -6.49
C PHE A 37 -7.58 -11.49 -5.33
N THR A 38 -6.76 -12.08 -4.46
CA THR A 38 -6.15 -11.37 -3.32
C THR A 38 -5.27 -10.21 -3.81
N VAL A 39 -4.46 -10.43 -4.84
CA VAL A 39 -3.60 -9.40 -5.42
C VAL A 39 -4.41 -8.29 -6.09
N ILE A 40 -5.47 -8.63 -6.84
CA ILE A 40 -6.35 -7.64 -7.48
C ILE A 40 -7.02 -6.76 -6.42
N ILE A 41 -7.58 -7.35 -5.36
CA ILE A 41 -8.18 -6.61 -4.25
C ILE A 41 -7.13 -5.73 -3.56
N ALA A 42 -5.92 -6.24 -3.34
CA ALA A 42 -4.84 -5.47 -2.74
C ALA A 42 -4.44 -4.26 -3.62
N ALA A 43 -4.34 -4.44 -4.94
CA ALA A 43 -3.91 -3.42 -5.88
C ALA A 43 -4.99 -2.35 -6.14
N PHE A 44 -6.25 -2.76 -6.33
CA PHE A 44 -7.32 -1.84 -6.76
C PHE A 44 -8.19 -1.31 -5.61
N ILE A 45 -8.20 -1.98 -4.45
CA ILE A 45 -9.01 -1.55 -3.31
C ILE A 45 -8.10 -1.05 -2.18
N TYR A 46 -7.19 -1.91 -1.70
CA TYR A 46 -6.37 -1.56 -0.54
C TYR A 46 -5.40 -0.41 -0.84
N LEU A 47 -4.68 -0.46 -1.96
CA LEU A 47 -3.69 0.56 -2.33
C LEU A 47 -4.29 1.97 -2.46
N PRO A 48 -5.37 2.23 -3.23
CA PRO A 48 -5.93 3.58 -3.32
C PRO A 48 -6.49 4.08 -1.98
N ILE A 49 -7.13 3.21 -1.19
CA ILE A 49 -7.61 3.56 0.15
C ILE A 49 -6.44 3.92 1.08
N PHE A 50 -5.35 3.15 1.01
CA PHE A 50 -4.13 3.39 1.78
C PHE A 50 -3.50 4.71 1.41
N LEU A 51 -3.32 4.99 0.11
CA LEU A 51 -2.78 6.24 -0.39
C LEU A 51 -3.65 7.41 0.05
N TYR A 52 -4.97 7.34 -0.14
CA TYR A 52 -5.89 8.39 0.29
C TYR A 52 -5.77 8.68 1.79
N HIS A 53 -5.75 7.63 2.62
CA HIS A 53 -5.62 7.80 4.06
C HIS A 53 -4.26 8.39 4.47
N ARG A 54 -3.17 7.93 3.85
CA ARG A 54 -1.79 8.36 4.15
C ARG A 54 -1.50 9.77 3.65
N TRP A 55 -2.11 10.16 2.54
CA TRP A 55 -1.91 11.47 1.91
C TRP A 55 -2.74 12.57 2.58
N LYS A 56 -3.65 12.24 3.50
CA LYS A 56 -4.47 13.23 4.20
C LYS A 56 -3.59 14.23 4.99
N GLY A 57 -3.42 15.44 4.44
CA GLY A 57 -2.66 16.54 5.04
C GLY A 57 -1.29 16.83 4.43
N LYS A 58 -0.83 16.09 3.42
CA LYS A 58 0.44 16.36 2.74
C LYS A 58 0.22 17.13 1.45
N LYS A 59 0.78 18.34 1.33
CA LYS A 59 0.72 19.12 0.09
C LYS A 59 1.72 18.56 -0.92
N LEU A 60 1.26 18.17 -2.10
CA LEU A 60 2.10 17.78 -3.25
C LEU A 60 3.25 18.75 -3.49
N LYS A 61 2.96 20.06 -3.36
CA LYS A 61 3.92 21.16 -3.56
C LYS A 61 5.13 21.13 -2.63
N ASP A 62 5.04 20.50 -1.46
CA ASP A 62 6.16 20.38 -0.52
C ASP A 62 7.13 19.26 -0.93
N TYR A 63 6.74 18.38 -1.87
CA TYR A 63 7.51 17.24 -2.35
C TYR A 63 8.04 17.41 -3.78
N VAL A 64 7.57 18.43 -4.51
CA VAL A 64 8.11 18.79 -5.82
C VAL A 64 9.40 19.58 -5.65
N LEU A 65 10.43 19.25 -6.44
CA LEU A 65 11.70 19.95 -6.44
C LEU A 65 11.56 21.32 -7.13
N SER A 66 10.96 22.28 -6.43
CA SER A 66 10.88 23.67 -6.87
C SER A 66 12.10 24.46 -6.38
N GLU A 67 12.47 25.53 -7.09
CA GLU A 67 13.51 26.46 -6.62
C GLU A 67 13.25 26.96 -5.19
N LYS A 68 11.98 27.22 -4.83
CA LYS A 68 11.59 27.62 -3.47
C LYS A 68 11.93 26.53 -2.45
N ASN A 69 11.65 25.27 -2.75
CA ASN A 69 11.93 24.14 -1.86
C ASN A 69 13.44 23.85 -1.76
N LEU A 70 14.17 23.94 -2.87
CA LEU A 70 15.63 23.83 -2.90
C LEU A 70 16.30 24.91 -2.06
N ARG A 71 15.88 26.17 -2.19
CA ARG A 71 16.36 27.28 -1.35
C ARG A 71 16.05 27.05 0.13
N LYS A 72 14.86 26.52 0.46
CA LYS A 72 14.46 26.19 1.84
C LYS A 72 15.34 25.08 2.46
N ILE A 73 15.71 24.06 1.68
CA ILE A 73 16.63 22.99 2.11
C ILE A 73 18.05 23.55 2.30
N LYS A 74 18.54 24.36 1.36
CA LYS A 74 19.87 24.99 1.42
C LYS A 74 20.01 25.88 2.66
N ASN A 75 19.01 26.73 2.94
CA ASN A 75 19.02 27.63 4.10
C ASN A 75 18.88 26.88 5.44
N ARG A 76 18.27 25.68 5.46
CA ARG A 76 18.23 24.81 6.64
C ARG A 76 19.56 24.15 6.97
N LYS A 77 20.44 23.93 5.99
CA LYS A 77 21.79 23.38 6.18
C LYS A 77 22.82 24.43 6.60
N LEU A 78 22.51 25.70 6.39
CA LEU A 78 23.39 26.84 6.66
C LEU A 78 23.13 27.48 8.05
N LYS A 79 22.28 26.86 8.88
CA LYS A 79 21.96 27.27 10.24
C LYS A 79 22.31 26.13 11.18
#